data_AF-B4EKT2-F1
#
_entry.id   AF-B4EKT2-F1
#
_cell.length_a   1.000
_cell.length_b   1.000
_cell.length_c   1.000
_cell.angle_alpha   90.00
_cell.angle_beta   90.00
_cell.angle_gamma   90.00
#
_symmetry.space_group_name_H-M   'P 1'
#
loop_
_entity.id
_entity.type
_entity.pdbx_description
1 polymer ?
#
loop_
_entity_poly.entity_id
_entity_poly.type
_entity_poly.pdbx_seq_one_letter_code
_entity_poly.pdbx_strand_id
1 'polypeptide(L)'
;MNPLTAALPLTVARRTIDAALAHAASLQVAGVAIAIVDAGANLLAFVRTDDCFLGATDLAQRKALTAVRFRASTGALGAMSGDGPLRGIEHSHGGLVTFGGGEPLVDGDGRCVGAIGISGGSVDEDTAIAQHCRDLFQATFHSQGKHMAQKRILITGAGTGFGREVALRLAERGHDVTAGVRATAEIDDVAAAAAQRGTTLRAIRLDVTSAHDRARAAELDIDVLVNNAGVGEAGALVDLPVEIVRALFDVNVFGPLELTQQIARGMLARRHGKIVFVSSIAGLITGPFTGAYCASKHAIESVAEAMHAELAPHGIRVAVVNPGPYRTGFNDRMMETTRRWHDPAVHTVTPERLTFPLEQHDPEEMVAKMVDVIDGDGGAFRNLLPAASEAFVRAEQARAWERQQ
;
A
#
# COMPACT_ATOMS: atom_id res chain seq x y z
N MET A 1 -19.29 -10.66 18.79
CA MET A 1 -19.56 -10.55 17.34
C MET A 1 -19.72 -11.96 16.79
N ASN A 2 -20.66 -12.15 15.84
CA ASN A 2 -21.15 -13.44 15.35
C ASN A 2 -19.99 -14.36 14.84
N PRO A 3 -19.88 -15.64 15.27
CA PRO A 3 -18.81 -16.57 14.90
C PRO A 3 -18.90 -17.14 13.47
N LEU A 4 -19.62 -16.47 12.56
CA LEU A 4 -19.58 -16.78 11.13
C LEU A 4 -18.20 -16.34 10.60
N THR A 5 -17.25 -17.27 10.72
CA THR A 5 -16.13 -17.58 9.82
C THR A 5 -15.67 -16.46 8.89
N ALA A 6 -14.38 -16.11 8.94
CA ALA A 6 -13.71 -15.24 7.97
C ALA A 6 -14.25 -15.45 6.55
N ALA A 7 -15.08 -14.51 6.10
CA ALA A 7 -15.80 -14.65 4.83
C ALA A 7 -14.85 -14.30 3.69
N LEU A 8 -14.82 -15.14 2.65
CA LEU A 8 -14.07 -14.87 1.42
C LEU A 8 -14.58 -13.54 0.80
N PRO A 9 -13.75 -12.47 0.74
CA PRO A 9 -14.23 -11.18 0.23
C PRO A 9 -14.58 -11.25 -1.25
N LEU A 10 -15.63 -10.54 -1.68
CA LEU A 10 -16.05 -10.48 -3.09
C LEU A 10 -14.92 -9.99 -4.03
N THR A 11 -14.07 -9.08 -3.56
CA THR A 11 -12.90 -8.59 -4.30
C THR A 11 -11.89 -9.70 -4.58
N VAL A 12 -11.69 -10.61 -3.62
CA VAL A 12 -10.82 -11.78 -3.79
C VAL A 12 -11.48 -12.77 -4.74
N ALA A 13 -12.77 -13.05 -4.58
CA ALA A 13 -13.51 -13.94 -5.47
C ALA A 13 -13.43 -13.49 -6.94
N ARG A 14 -13.54 -12.19 -7.22
CA ARG A 14 -13.38 -11.62 -8.58
C ARG A 14 -11.97 -11.82 -9.13
N ARG A 15 -10.93 -11.54 -8.33
CA ARG A 15 -9.53 -11.78 -8.76
C ARG A 15 -9.26 -13.25 -9.05
N THR A 16 -9.85 -14.17 -8.26
CA THR A 16 -9.74 -15.60 -8.52
C THR A 16 -10.39 -15.97 -9.85
N ILE A 17 -11.53 -15.36 -10.21
CA ILE A 17 -12.14 -15.53 -11.54
C ILE A 17 -11.21 -15.02 -12.64
N ASP A 18 -10.64 -13.82 -12.49
CA ASP A 18 -9.75 -13.24 -13.51
C ASP A 18 -8.52 -14.14 -13.73
N ALA A 19 -7.95 -14.69 -12.65
CA ALA A 19 -6.85 -15.65 -12.72
C ALA A 19 -7.25 -16.96 -13.41
N ALA A 20 -8.45 -17.49 -13.11
CA ALA A 20 -8.97 -18.68 -13.75
C ALA A 20 -9.18 -18.48 -15.26
N LEU A 21 -9.74 -17.34 -15.67
CA LEU A 21 -9.90 -16.97 -17.08
C LEU A 21 -8.55 -16.85 -17.80
N ALA A 22 -7.57 -16.19 -17.19
CA ALA A 22 -6.24 -16.07 -17.75
C ALA A 22 -5.55 -17.44 -17.90
N HIS A 23 -5.70 -18.32 -16.93
CA HIS A 23 -5.11 -19.67 -17.01
C HIS A 23 -5.82 -20.54 -18.05
N ALA A 24 -7.15 -20.49 -18.13
CA ALA A 24 -7.92 -21.19 -19.16
C ALA A 24 -7.49 -20.77 -20.57
N ALA A 25 -7.27 -19.46 -20.79
CA ALA A 25 -6.75 -18.94 -22.04
C ALA A 25 -5.34 -19.47 -22.36
N SER A 26 -4.47 -19.58 -21.35
CA SER A 26 -3.12 -20.13 -21.52
C SER A 26 -3.09 -21.62 -21.91
N LEU A 27 -4.11 -22.37 -21.47
CA LEU A 27 -4.33 -23.78 -21.83
C LEU A 27 -5.14 -23.94 -23.13
N GLN A 28 -5.55 -22.84 -23.77
CA GLN A 28 -6.36 -22.83 -24.99
C GLN A 28 -7.72 -23.54 -24.84
N VAL A 29 -8.31 -23.50 -23.64
CA VAL A 29 -9.64 -24.07 -23.38
C VAL A 29 -10.70 -23.22 -24.07
N ALA A 30 -11.46 -23.82 -25.00
CA ALA A 30 -12.40 -23.10 -25.87
C ALA A 30 -13.49 -22.34 -25.10
N GLY A 31 -14.01 -22.89 -24.00
CA GLY A 31 -14.97 -22.19 -23.16
C GLY A 31 -15.09 -22.76 -21.75
N VAL A 32 -15.24 -21.88 -20.76
CA VAL A 32 -15.25 -22.25 -19.34
C VAL A 32 -16.34 -21.52 -18.55
N ALA A 33 -16.90 -22.23 -17.58
CA ALA A 33 -17.76 -21.74 -16.51
C ALA A 33 -16.99 -21.85 -15.19
N ILE A 34 -16.98 -20.76 -14.43
CA ILE A 34 -16.21 -20.62 -13.19
C ILE A 34 -17.17 -20.14 -12.11
N ALA A 35 -17.24 -20.88 -11.00
CA ALA A 35 -18.04 -20.55 -9.83
C ALA A 35 -17.15 -20.41 -8.59
N ILE A 36 -17.36 -19.37 -7.79
CA ILE A 36 -16.74 -19.17 -6.49
C ILE A 36 -17.83 -19.12 -5.42
N VAL A 37 -17.68 -19.93 -4.37
CA VAL A 37 -18.56 -19.94 -3.20
C VAL A 37 -17.81 -19.56 -1.93
N ASP A 38 -18.51 -18.98 -0.96
CA ASP A 38 -17.97 -18.74 0.39
C ASP A 38 -18.00 -20.02 1.26
N ALA A 39 -17.47 -19.94 2.49
CA ALA A 39 -17.47 -21.03 3.47
C ALA A 39 -18.87 -21.53 3.84
N GLY A 40 -19.89 -20.69 3.68
CA GLY A 40 -21.31 -21.03 3.85
C GLY A 40 -21.95 -21.63 2.60
N ALA A 41 -21.16 -21.86 1.55
CA ALA A 41 -21.59 -22.32 0.25
C ALA A 41 -22.50 -21.36 -0.53
N ASN A 42 -22.48 -20.06 -0.19
CA ASN A 42 -23.18 -19.04 -0.97
C ASN A 42 -22.36 -18.69 -2.22
N LEU A 43 -23.02 -18.63 -3.38
CA LEU A 43 -22.38 -18.19 -4.62
C LEU A 43 -21.98 -16.72 -4.52
N LEU A 44 -20.69 -16.45 -4.56
CA LEU A 44 -20.13 -15.09 -4.49
C LEU A 44 -19.92 -14.49 -5.87
N ALA A 45 -19.41 -15.29 -6.79
CA ALA A 45 -19.07 -14.84 -8.13
C ALA A 45 -19.20 -16.00 -9.12
N PHE A 46 -19.61 -15.65 -10.34
CA PHE A 46 -19.78 -16.61 -11.43
C PHE A 46 -19.48 -15.94 -12.77
N VAL A 47 -18.80 -16.64 -13.66
CA VAL A 47 -18.63 -16.24 -15.06
C VAL A 47 -18.74 -17.47 -15.97
N ARG A 48 -19.27 -17.27 -17.17
CA ARG A 48 -19.27 -18.25 -18.26
C ARG A 48 -18.83 -17.53 -19.52
N THR A 49 -17.83 -18.05 -20.22
CA THR A 49 -17.42 -17.52 -21.52
C THR A 49 -18.44 -17.89 -22.60
N ASP A 50 -18.50 -17.10 -23.68
CA ASP A 50 -19.54 -17.26 -24.71
C ASP A 50 -19.55 -18.66 -25.32
N ASP A 51 -18.37 -19.21 -25.60
CA ASP A 51 -18.15 -20.52 -26.23
C ASP A 51 -18.34 -21.72 -25.27
N CYS A 52 -18.68 -21.49 -24.00
CA CYS A 52 -18.85 -22.56 -23.02
C CYS A 52 -20.25 -23.19 -23.07
N PHE A 53 -20.34 -24.52 -22.99
CA PHE A 53 -21.62 -25.25 -22.93
C PHE A 53 -22.50 -24.81 -21.75
N LEU A 54 -23.80 -24.64 -21.97
CA LEU A 54 -24.73 -24.22 -20.91
C LEU A 54 -24.74 -25.16 -19.70
N GLY A 55 -24.60 -26.47 -19.93
CA GLY A 55 -24.53 -27.49 -18.87
C GLY A 55 -23.32 -27.36 -17.94
N ALA A 56 -22.26 -26.68 -18.38
CA ALA A 56 -21.09 -26.39 -17.55
C ALA A 56 -21.42 -25.44 -16.39
N THR A 57 -22.50 -24.65 -16.50
CA THR A 57 -22.93 -23.72 -15.44
C THR A 57 -23.28 -24.46 -14.16
N ASP A 58 -24.18 -25.44 -14.24
CA ASP A 58 -24.60 -26.25 -13.09
C ASP A 58 -23.42 -27.06 -12.55
N LEU A 59 -22.62 -27.62 -13.46
CA LEU A 59 -21.49 -28.45 -13.08
C LEU A 59 -20.39 -27.67 -12.34
N ALA A 60 -20.04 -26.47 -12.80
CA ALA A 60 -19.07 -25.60 -12.11
C ALA A 60 -19.56 -25.22 -10.70
N GLN A 61 -20.83 -24.84 -10.55
CA GLN A 61 -21.40 -24.50 -9.25
C GLN A 61 -21.43 -25.70 -8.30
N ARG A 62 -21.81 -26.89 -8.80
CA ARG A 62 -21.81 -28.12 -8.00
C ARG A 62 -20.41 -28.59 -7.62
N LYS A 63 -19.40 -28.41 -8.48
CA LYS A 63 -18.00 -28.69 -8.16
C LYS A 63 -17.52 -27.79 -7.00
N ALA A 64 -17.80 -26.49 -7.05
CA ALA A 64 -17.47 -25.56 -5.96
C ALA A 64 -18.20 -25.94 -4.66
N LEU A 65 -19.50 -26.21 -4.76
CA LEU A 65 -20.34 -26.62 -3.63
C LEU A 65 -19.85 -27.92 -2.98
N THR A 66 -19.48 -28.90 -3.79
CA THR A 66 -18.94 -30.18 -3.31
C THR A 66 -17.60 -29.94 -2.59
N ALA A 67 -16.71 -29.17 -3.21
CA ALA A 67 -15.39 -28.91 -2.64
C ALA A 67 -15.45 -28.18 -1.28
N VAL A 68 -16.34 -27.18 -1.12
CA VAL A 68 -16.47 -26.46 0.16
C VAL A 68 -17.11 -27.33 1.25
N ARG A 69 -18.13 -28.15 0.91
CA ARG A 69 -18.85 -29.00 1.88
C ARG A 69 -17.95 -30.08 2.47
N PHE A 70 -17.12 -30.70 1.64
CA PHE A 70 -16.21 -31.76 2.07
C PHE A 70 -14.82 -31.26 2.44
N ARG A 71 -14.53 -29.98 2.19
CA ARG A 71 -13.20 -29.36 2.38
C ARG A 71 -12.10 -30.17 1.66
N ALA A 72 -12.41 -30.67 0.47
CA ALA A 72 -11.57 -31.56 -0.31
C ALA A 72 -11.77 -31.29 -1.80
N SER A 73 -10.78 -31.63 -2.63
CA SER A 73 -10.97 -31.53 -4.08
C SER A 73 -11.99 -32.57 -4.55
N THR A 74 -12.78 -32.22 -5.56
CA THR A 74 -13.80 -33.13 -6.11
C THR A 74 -13.18 -34.38 -6.74
N GLY A 75 -11.97 -34.25 -7.30
CA GLY A 75 -11.21 -35.39 -7.82
C GLY A 75 -10.76 -36.36 -6.72
N ALA A 76 -10.35 -35.85 -5.54
CA ALA A 76 -10.00 -36.71 -4.41
C ALA A 76 -11.21 -37.49 -3.88
N LEU A 77 -12.40 -36.87 -3.86
CA LEU A 77 -13.64 -37.55 -3.50
C LEU A 77 -14.00 -38.65 -4.52
N GLY A 78 -13.72 -38.44 -5.80
CA GLY A 78 -13.84 -39.46 -6.86
C GLY A 78 -13.01 -40.70 -6.62
N ALA A 79 -11.75 -40.51 -6.24
CA ALA A 79 -10.88 -41.63 -5.91
C ALA A 79 -11.44 -42.47 -4.74
N MET A 80 -12.17 -41.85 -3.81
CA MET A 80 -12.84 -42.55 -2.69
C MET A 80 -14.14 -43.24 -3.11
N SER A 81 -14.84 -42.73 -4.12
CA SER A 81 -16.11 -43.30 -4.60
C SER A 81 -15.94 -44.43 -5.62
N GLY A 82 -14.76 -44.52 -6.26
CA GLY A 82 -14.56 -45.39 -7.42
C GLY A 82 -15.51 -45.02 -8.55
N ASP A 83 -16.06 -46.02 -9.25
CA ASP A 83 -17.03 -45.82 -10.35
C ASP A 83 -18.49 -45.66 -9.87
N GLY A 84 -18.73 -45.60 -8.55
CA GLY A 84 -20.07 -45.60 -7.97
C GLY A 84 -20.40 -44.33 -7.17
N PRO A 85 -21.68 -44.09 -6.86
CA PRO A 85 -22.10 -42.95 -6.04
C PRO A 85 -21.67 -43.12 -4.57
N LEU A 86 -21.40 -42.00 -3.89
CA LEU A 86 -21.19 -41.97 -2.43
C LEU A 86 -22.52 -42.22 -1.70
N ARG A 87 -22.82 -43.50 -1.44
CA ARG A 87 -24.10 -43.96 -0.86
C ARG A 87 -24.45 -43.20 0.43
N GLY A 88 -25.67 -42.67 0.49
CA GLY A 88 -26.21 -41.92 1.64
C GLY A 88 -25.76 -40.45 1.73
N ILE A 89 -24.67 -40.09 1.06
CA ILE A 89 -24.13 -38.72 1.07
C ILE A 89 -24.73 -37.91 -0.09
N GLU A 90 -24.71 -38.47 -1.30
CA GLU A 90 -25.16 -37.79 -2.51
C GLU A 90 -26.66 -37.43 -2.49
N HIS A 91 -27.48 -38.35 -1.93
CA HIS A 91 -28.91 -38.14 -1.73
C HIS A 91 -29.19 -36.99 -0.73
N SER A 92 -28.43 -36.93 0.37
CA SER A 92 -28.59 -35.91 1.42
C SER A 92 -28.11 -34.52 0.99
N HIS A 93 -27.33 -34.43 -0.09
CA HIS A 93 -26.69 -33.18 -0.54
C HIS A 93 -27.12 -32.71 -1.95
N GLY A 94 -28.07 -33.41 -2.59
CA GLY A 94 -28.70 -32.98 -3.85
C GLY A 94 -27.89 -33.29 -5.11
N GLY A 95 -27.06 -34.34 -5.10
CA GLY A 95 -26.14 -34.67 -6.19
C GLY A 95 -24.78 -33.98 -6.01
N LEU A 96 -23.72 -34.77 -5.93
CA LEU A 96 -22.33 -34.30 -5.75
C LEU A 96 -21.57 -34.49 -7.05
N VAL A 97 -20.50 -33.72 -7.23
CA VAL A 97 -19.57 -33.94 -8.33
C VAL A 97 -18.30 -34.56 -7.76
N THR A 98 -18.04 -35.80 -8.15
CA THR A 98 -16.92 -36.61 -7.66
C THR A 98 -15.83 -36.76 -8.73
N PHE A 99 -15.71 -35.82 -9.67
CA PHE A 99 -14.60 -35.76 -10.62
C PHE A 99 -13.99 -34.37 -10.63
N GLY A 100 -12.77 -34.27 -11.17
CA GLY A 100 -11.90 -33.09 -11.08
C GLY A 100 -12.51 -31.76 -11.56
N GLY A 101 -11.95 -30.67 -11.05
CA GLY A 101 -12.37 -29.29 -11.35
C GLY A 101 -13.01 -28.52 -10.19
N GLY A 102 -13.14 -29.11 -8.99
CA GLY A 102 -13.51 -28.39 -7.77
C GLY A 102 -12.39 -28.43 -6.74
N GLU A 103 -12.01 -27.26 -6.21
CA GLU A 103 -10.92 -27.12 -5.24
C GLU A 103 -11.31 -26.21 -4.06
N PRO A 104 -11.01 -26.60 -2.81
CA PRO A 104 -11.25 -25.74 -1.65
C PRO A 104 -10.24 -24.59 -1.61
N LEU A 105 -10.71 -23.42 -1.17
CA LEU A 105 -9.90 -22.24 -0.94
C LEU A 105 -9.66 -22.10 0.57
N VAL A 106 -8.41 -22.22 0.98
CA VAL A 106 -7.98 -22.24 2.39
C VAL A 106 -7.16 -21.01 2.74
N ASP A 107 -7.46 -20.39 3.88
CA ASP A 107 -6.71 -19.23 4.40
C ASP A 107 -5.36 -19.64 5.02
N GLY A 108 -4.63 -18.64 5.55
CA GLY A 108 -3.31 -18.84 6.17
C GLY A 108 -3.33 -19.69 7.45
N ASP A 109 -4.49 -19.82 8.10
CA ASP A 109 -4.70 -20.68 9.29
C ASP A 109 -5.11 -22.12 8.88
N GLY A 110 -5.16 -22.41 7.57
CA GLY A 110 -5.63 -23.69 7.03
C GLY A 110 -7.15 -23.86 7.10
N ARG A 111 -7.93 -22.79 7.33
CA ARG A 111 -9.39 -22.85 7.37
C ARG A 111 -9.95 -22.71 5.95
N CYS A 112 -10.92 -23.55 5.60
CA CYS A 112 -11.64 -23.42 4.34
C CYS A 112 -12.55 -22.18 4.38
N VAL A 113 -12.23 -21.17 3.57
CA VAL A 113 -12.96 -19.90 3.48
C VAL A 113 -13.88 -19.83 2.25
N GLY A 114 -13.77 -20.80 1.36
CA GLY A 114 -14.61 -20.92 0.16
C GLY A 114 -14.15 -22.07 -0.73
N ALA A 115 -14.65 -22.10 -1.96
CA ALA A 115 -14.19 -23.04 -2.98
C ALA A 115 -14.37 -22.48 -4.39
N ILE A 116 -13.59 -23.01 -5.33
CA ILE A 116 -13.73 -22.78 -6.76
C ILE A 116 -14.24 -24.05 -7.46
N GLY A 117 -15.05 -23.85 -8.49
CA GLY A 117 -15.49 -24.91 -9.40
C GLY A 117 -15.35 -24.46 -10.84
N ILE A 118 -14.72 -25.32 -11.65
CA ILE A 118 -14.41 -25.11 -13.07
C ILE A 118 -15.10 -26.19 -13.89
N SER A 119 -15.74 -25.77 -14.99
CA SER A 119 -16.30 -26.69 -15.96
C SER A 119 -16.27 -26.11 -17.36
N GLY A 120 -16.03 -26.92 -18.37
CA GLY A 120 -16.18 -26.54 -19.77
C GLY A 120 -15.14 -27.16 -20.69
N GLY A 121 -13.98 -27.52 -20.14
CA GLY A 121 -12.99 -28.36 -20.80
C GLY A 121 -13.13 -29.84 -20.42
N SER A 122 -12.08 -30.59 -20.70
CA SER A 122 -11.84 -31.92 -20.13
C SER A 122 -11.63 -31.87 -18.62
N VAL A 123 -11.74 -33.02 -17.95
CA VAL A 123 -11.52 -33.12 -16.50
C VAL A 123 -10.11 -32.67 -16.12
N ASP A 124 -9.11 -32.96 -16.95
CA ASP A 124 -7.72 -32.58 -16.70
C ASP A 124 -7.52 -31.07 -16.83
N GLU A 125 -8.12 -30.43 -17.84
CA GLU A 125 -8.09 -28.98 -18.01
C GLU A 125 -8.81 -28.26 -16.88
N ASP A 126 -10.02 -28.70 -16.54
CA ASP A 126 -10.79 -28.15 -15.41
C ASP A 126 -10.00 -28.25 -14.10
N THR A 127 -9.33 -29.39 -13.88
CA THR A 127 -8.49 -29.64 -12.71
C THR A 127 -7.28 -28.73 -12.69
N ALA A 128 -6.57 -28.59 -13.81
CA ALA A 128 -5.40 -27.71 -13.91
C ALA A 128 -5.76 -26.26 -13.58
N ILE A 129 -6.88 -25.75 -14.11
CA ILE A 129 -7.37 -24.40 -13.82
C ILE A 129 -7.73 -24.24 -12.34
N ALA A 130 -8.49 -25.18 -11.78
CA ALA A 130 -8.91 -25.11 -10.38
C ALA A 130 -7.70 -25.15 -9.42
N GLN A 131 -6.72 -26.02 -9.70
CA GLN A 131 -5.49 -26.15 -8.91
C GLN A 131 -4.60 -24.93 -9.02
N HIS A 132 -4.41 -24.38 -10.23
CA HIS A 132 -3.67 -23.13 -10.41
C HIS A 132 -4.27 -21.99 -9.58
N CYS A 133 -5.60 -21.88 -9.57
CA CYS A 133 -6.30 -20.86 -8.77
C CYS A 133 -6.17 -21.10 -7.27
N ARG A 134 -6.29 -22.35 -6.82
CA ARG A 134 -6.04 -22.72 -5.42
C ARG A 134 -4.62 -22.37 -5.00
N ASP A 135 -3.63 -22.69 -5.82
CA ASP A 135 -2.22 -22.47 -5.50
C ASP A 135 -1.91 -20.97 -5.49
N LEU A 136 -2.48 -20.18 -6.42
CA LEU A 136 -2.40 -18.72 -6.42
C LEU A 136 -3.09 -18.11 -5.20
N PHE A 137 -4.28 -18.61 -4.85
CA PHE A 137 -5.02 -18.21 -3.66
C PHE A 137 -4.20 -18.50 -2.40
N GLN A 138 -3.63 -19.69 -2.29
CA GLN A 138 -2.75 -20.09 -1.20
C GLN A 138 -1.49 -19.23 -1.18
N ALA A 139 -0.83 -18.95 -2.30
CA ALA A 139 0.34 -18.06 -2.34
C ALA A 139 0.00 -16.65 -1.84
N THR A 140 -1.20 -16.16 -2.18
CA THR A 140 -1.70 -14.85 -1.74
C THR A 140 -1.95 -14.83 -0.22
N PHE A 141 -2.55 -15.87 0.36
CA PHE A 141 -2.79 -15.94 1.82
C PHE A 141 -1.58 -16.39 2.63
N HIS A 142 -0.67 -17.20 2.08
CA HIS A 142 0.64 -17.45 2.69
C HIS A 142 1.52 -16.21 2.61
N SER A 143 1.25 -15.24 1.73
CA SER A 143 1.87 -13.91 1.78
C SER A 143 1.22 -12.96 2.80
N GLN A 144 -0.02 -13.22 3.22
CA GLN A 144 -0.71 -12.44 4.26
C GLN A 144 -0.69 -13.08 5.66
N GLY A 145 -0.37 -14.38 5.75
CA GLY A 145 -0.35 -15.16 6.99
C GLY A 145 0.98 -15.87 7.31
N LYS A 146 1.96 -15.92 6.40
CA LYS A 146 3.35 -15.98 6.87
C LYS A 146 3.62 -14.64 7.52
N HIS A 147 4.28 -14.63 8.68
CA HIS A 147 5.05 -13.47 9.11
C HIS A 147 5.75 -12.87 7.88
N MET A 148 5.21 -11.74 7.38
CA MET A 148 6.01 -10.82 6.59
C MET A 148 7.26 -10.61 7.42
N ALA A 149 8.43 -10.94 6.86
CA ALA A 149 9.68 -10.86 7.60
C ALA A 149 9.70 -9.51 8.31
N GLN A 150 9.78 -9.53 9.64
CA GLN A 150 9.71 -8.32 10.44
C GLN A 150 10.77 -7.34 9.92
N LYS A 151 10.33 -6.21 9.39
CA LYS A 151 11.22 -5.15 8.89
C LYS A 151 11.50 -4.19 10.02
N ARG A 152 12.74 -3.70 10.10
CA ARG A 152 13.13 -2.62 11.01
C ARG A 152 12.93 -1.30 10.28
N ILE A 153 11.94 -0.53 10.71
CA ILE A 153 11.45 0.64 9.98
C ILE A 153 11.70 1.89 10.81
N LEU A 154 12.47 2.84 10.29
CA LEU A 154 12.61 4.17 10.88
C LEU A 154 11.73 5.18 10.14
N ILE A 155 10.84 5.87 10.85
CA ILE A 155 9.97 6.91 10.28
C ILE A 155 10.28 8.23 10.96
N THR A 156 10.73 9.22 10.19
CA THR A 156 10.96 10.59 10.70
C THR A 156 9.65 11.38 10.75
N GLY A 157 9.53 12.33 11.69
CA GLY A 157 8.31 13.15 11.78
C GLY A 157 7.07 12.34 12.19
N ALA A 158 7.25 11.28 12.97
CA ALA A 158 6.17 10.42 13.46
C ALA A 158 5.40 11.02 14.65
N GLY A 159 5.69 12.29 14.99
CA GLY A 159 5.03 13.01 16.07
C GLY A 159 3.56 13.28 15.79
N THR A 160 3.12 13.48 14.55
CA THR A 160 1.70 13.74 14.19
C THR A 160 1.40 13.31 12.75
N GLY A 161 0.15 13.45 12.30
CA GLY A 161 -0.24 13.33 10.89
C GLY A 161 0.07 11.95 10.29
N PHE A 162 0.50 11.94 9.02
CA PHE A 162 0.84 10.72 8.29
C PHE A 162 1.90 9.88 9.00
N GLY A 163 2.99 10.50 9.47
CA GLY A 163 4.07 9.78 10.12
C GLY A 163 3.62 8.98 11.34
N ARG A 164 2.77 9.57 12.19
CA ARG A 164 2.22 8.88 13.37
C ARG A 164 1.33 7.71 12.95
N GLU A 165 0.35 7.96 12.09
CA GLU A 165 -0.63 6.96 11.71
C GLU A 165 0.00 5.77 10.98
N VAL A 166 0.94 6.04 10.06
CA VAL A 166 1.67 5.02 9.32
C VAL A 166 2.57 4.20 10.25
N ALA A 167 3.24 4.83 11.22
CA ALA A 167 4.05 4.11 12.21
C ALA A 167 3.21 3.14 13.04
N LEU A 168 2.02 3.56 13.50
CA LEU A 168 1.11 2.73 14.27
C LEU A 168 0.63 1.52 13.45
N ARG A 169 0.19 1.73 12.21
CA ARG A 169 -0.29 0.63 11.35
C ARG A 169 0.79 -0.36 10.94
N LEU A 170 2.02 0.11 10.73
CA LEU A 170 3.15 -0.78 10.46
C LEU A 170 3.52 -1.62 11.70
N ALA A 171 3.40 -1.04 12.90
CA ALA A 171 3.59 -1.77 14.15
C ALA A 171 2.45 -2.79 14.38
N GLU A 172 1.20 -2.45 14.05
CA GLU A 172 0.06 -3.40 14.06
C GLU A 172 0.27 -4.57 13.09
N ARG A 173 0.98 -4.36 11.97
CA ARG A 173 1.42 -5.42 11.04
C ARG A 173 2.61 -6.26 11.56
N GLY A 174 3.12 -5.97 12.77
CA GLY A 174 4.18 -6.74 13.42
C GLY A 174 5.62 -6.33 13.06
N HIS A 175 5.81 -5.21 12.34
CA HIS A 175 7.14 -4.68 12.05
C HIS A 175 7.81 -4.07 13.31
N ASP A 176 9.13 -4.05 13.34
CA ASP A 176 9.89 -3.34 14.37
C ASP A 176 10.00 -1.86 13.96
N VAL A 177 9.07 -1.04 14.48
CA VAL A 177 8.96 0.36 14.10
C VAL A 177 9.66 1.26 15.11
N THR A 178 10.61 2.06 14.61
CA THR A 178 11.18 3.21 15.31
C THR A 178 10.53 4.50 14.80
N ALA A 179 9.75 5.16 15.65
CA ALA A 179 9.11 6.45 15.41
C ALA A 179 10.03 7.61 15.85
N GLY A 180 10.61 8.33 14.90
CA GLY A 180 11.41 9.53 15.14
C GLY A 180 10.53 10.77 15.33
N VAL A 181 10.59 11.37 16.52
CA VAL A 181 9.82 12.57 16.91
C VAL A 181 10.72 13.78 17.15
N ARG A 182 10.18 14.99 16.93
CA ARG A 182 10.97 16.23 17.01
C ARG A 182 11.02 16.80 18.43
N ALA A 183 10.12 16.45 19.33
CA ALA A 183 10.21 16.88 20.72
C ALA A 183 10.25 15.67 21.63
N THR A 184 11.08 15.72 22.67
CA THR A 184 11.15 14.64 23.68
C THR A 184 9.78 14.41 24.32
N ALA A 185 8.98 15.46 24.47
CA ALA A 185 7.61 15.37 24.98
C ALA A 185 6.66 14.53 24.09
N GLU A 186 6.95 14.39 22.79
CA GLU A 186 6.11 13.58 21.87
C GLU A 186 6.38 12.06 22.01
N ILE A 187 7.46 11.66 22.70
CA ILE A 187 7.86 10.25 22.83
C ILE A 187 6.76 9.45 23.55
N ASP A 188 6.36 9.93 24.73
CA ASP A 188 5.35 9.27 25.55
C ASP A 188 3.98 9.28 24.88
N ASP A 189 3.63 10.37 24.19
CA ASP A 189 2.38 10.49 23.44
C ASP A 189 2.27 9.43 22.32
N VAL A 190 3.34 9.23 21.55
CA VAL A 190 3.36 8.23 20.47
C VAL A 190 3.35 6.81 21.05
N ALA A 191 4.09 6.55 22.13
CA ALA A 191 4.08 5.25 22.80
C ALA A 191 2.68 4.91 23.37
N ALA A 192 2.01 5.90 23.98
CA ALA A 192 0.65 5.75 24.49
C ALA A 192 -0.36 5.48 23.35
N ALA A 193 -0.22 6.16 22.21
CA ALA A 193 -1.06 5.92 21.03
C ALA A 193 -0.89 4.48 20.50
N ALA A 194 0.33 3.93 20.51
CA ALA A 194 0.58 2.54 20.15
C ALA A 194 -0.10 1.57 21.12
N ALA A 195 0.07 1.80 22.42
CA ALA A 195 -0.54 0.97 23.46
C ALA A 195 -2.08 0.94 23.38
N GLN A 196 -2.71 2.09 23.08
CA GLN A 196 -4.16 2.18 22.88
C GLN A 196 -4.67 1.31 21.71
N ARG A 197 -3.81 1.00 20.74
CA ARG A 197 -4.12 0.13 19.60
C ARG A 197 -3.68 -1.31 19.81
N GLY A 198 -3.22 -1.66 21.01
CA GLY A 198 -2.75 -3.01 21.32
C GLY A 198 -1.45 -3.39 20.61
N THR A 199 -0.65 -2.40 20.20
CA THR A 199 0.67 -2.60 19.60
C THR A 199 1.76 -1.87 20.38
N THR A 200 3.01 -2.10 20.01
CA THR A 200 4.17 -1.41 20.59
C THR A 200 5.09 -0.93 19.48
N LEU A 201 5.68 0.24 19.65
CA LEU A 201 6.73 0.76 18.79
C LEU A 201 7.74 1.53 19.63
N ARG A 202 8.96 1.69 19.11
CA ARG A 202 10.02 2.47 19.77
C ARG A 202 9.93 3.93 19.34
N ALA A 203 9.61 4.85 20.24
CA ALA A 203 9.72 6.28 19.95
C ALA A 203 11.10 6.83 20.36
N ILE A 204 11.74 7.64 19.50
CA ILE A 204 13.02 8.30 19.78
C ILE A 204 12.98 9.78 19.42
N ARG A 205 13.75 10.60 20.13
CA ARG A 205 14.07 11.96 19.68
C ARG A 205 14.92 11.87 18.41
N LEU A 206 14.42 12.46 17.32
CA LEU A 206 15.13 12.57 16.04
C LEU A 206 14.79 13.90 15.35
N ASP A 207 15.65 14.91 15.55
CA ASP A 207 15.65 16.13 14.77
C ASP A 207 16.45 15.88 13.50
N VAL A 208 15.81 15.95 12.35
CA VAL A 208 16.53 15.78 11.08
C VAL A 208 17.56 16.89 10.86
N THR A 209 17.47 18.03 11.56
CA THR A 209 18.48 19.12 11.50
C THR A 209 19.64 18.92 12.49
N SER A 210 19.49 18.10 13.52
CA SER A 210 20.55 17.79 14.50
C SER A 210 21.50 16.72 13.97
N ALA A 211 22.77 17.07 13.76
CA ALA A 211 23.80 16.12 13.37
C ALA A 211 23.97 14.98 14.40
N HIS A 212 23.83 15.30 15.70
CA HIS A 212 23.89 14.32 16.77
C HIS A 212 22.73 13.30 16.67
N ASP A 213 21.51 13.77 16.44
CA ASP A 213 20.33 12.90 16.35
C ASP A 213 20.42 12.00 15.11
N ARG A 214 20.86 12.55 13.97
CA ARG A 214 21.09 11.78 12.74
C ARG A 214 22.12 10.68 12.95
N ALA A 215 23.26 11.00 13.59
CA ALA A 215 24.31 10.02 13.88
C ALA A 215 23.80 8.88 14.76
N ARG A 216 23.05 9.21 15.82
CA ARG A 216 22.45 8.19 16.71
C ARG A 216 21.40 7.33 16.01
N ALA A 217 20.60 7.90 15.12
CA ALA A 217 19.63 7.13 14.34
C ALA A 217 20.32 6.20 13.33
N ALA A 218 21.47 6.59 12.79
CA ALA A 218 22.25 5.78 11.85
C ALA A 218 22.98 4.59 12.49
N GLU A 219 23.13 4.57 13.83
CA GLU A 219 23.63 3.40 14.57
C GLU A 219 22.62 2.26 14.62
N LEU A 220 21.34 2.54 14.34
CA LEU A 220 20.28 1.53 14.28
C LEU A 220 20.40 0.72 12.99
N ASP A 221 20.15 -0.59 13.07
CA ASP A 221 20.09 -1.42 11.88
C ASP A 221 18.69 -1.33 11.27
N ILE A 222 18.56 -0.49 10.24
CA ILE A 222 17.29 -0.11 9.60
C ILE A 222 17.16 -0.77 8.24
N ASP A 223 16.09 -1.52 7.99
CA ASP A 223 15.76 -2.10 6.69
C ASP A 223 15.01 -1.11 5.78
N VAL A 224 14.13 -0.31 6.39
CA VAL A 224 13.32 0.69 5.68
C VAL A 224 13.42 2.06 6.35
N LEU A 225 13.92 3.06 5.63
CA LEU A 225 13.94 4.46 6.05
C LEU A 225 12.80 5.22 5.39
N VAL A 226 11.98 5.91 6.19
CA VAL A 226 10.91 6.79 5.72
C VAL A 226 11.22 8.24 6.10
N ASN A 227 11.68 9.00 5.11
CA ASN A 227 11.89 10.44 5.20
C ASN A 227 10.54 11.16 5.08
N ASN A 228 9.81 11.23 6.19
CA ASN A 228 8.48 11.84 6.30
C ASN A 228 8.51 13.22 6.97
N ALA A 229 9.49 13.52 7.82
CA ALA A 229 9.60 14.84 8.45
C ALA A 229 9.61 15.95 7.39
N GLY A 230 8.79 16.99 7.62
CA GLY A 230 8.72 18.13 6.74
C GLY A 230 7.93 19.28 7.36
N VAL A 231 8.25 20.49 6.93
CA VAL A 231 7.56 21.73 7.28
C VAL A 231 7.17 22.49 6.01
N GLY A 232 6.20 23.39 6.14
CA GLY A 232 5.77 24.27 5.06
C GLY A 232 5.94 25.72 5.46
N GLU A 233 6.28 26.56 4.49
CA GLU A 233 6.31 28.01 4.63
C GLU A 233 5.54 28.61 3.45
N ALA A 234 4.68 29.56 3.75
CA ALA A 234 3.89 30.29 2.76
C ALA A 234 4.35 31.75 2.69
N GLY A 235 4.13 32.38 1.54
CA GLY A 235 4.55 33.74 1.25
C GLY A 235 4.99 33.91 -0.20
N ALA A 236 4.91 35.12 -0.71
CA ALA A 236 5.54 35.44 -1.98
C ALA A 236 7.06 35.37 -1.81
N LEU A 237 7.76 34.75 -2.77
CA LEU A 237 9.22 34.56 -2.68
C LEU A 237 9.99 35.88 -2.58
N VAL A 238 9.44 36.97 -3.12
CA VAL A 238 10.05 38.30 -3.06
C VAL A 238 9.97 38.96 -1.69
N ASP A 239 9.01 38.56 -0.86
CA ASP A 239 8.82 39.09 0.50
C ASP A 239 9.35 38.15 1.58
N LEU A 240 9.35 36.83 1.32
CA LEU A 240 9.69 35.81 2.32
C LEU A 240 11.18 35.91 2.73
N PRO A 241 11.50 36.11 4.03
CA PRO A 241 12.88 36.18 4.49
C PRO A 241 13.68 34.92 4.13
N VAL A 242 14.87 35.10 3.56
CA VAL A 242 15.68 33.99 3.02
C VAL A 242 16.14 33.02 4.10
N GLU A 243 16.28 33.47 5.35
CA GLU A 243 16.65 32.67 6.50
C GLU A 243 15.57 31.64 6.83
N ILE A 244 14.29 32.00 6.64
CA ILE A 244 13.16 31.07 6.77
C ILE A 244 13.21 30.02 5.65
N VAL A 245 13.57 30.44 4.43
CA VAL A 245 13.76 29.52 3.29
C VAL A 245 14.92 28.55 3.55
N ARG A 246 16.04 29.03 4.12
CA ARG A 246 17.18 28.17 4.51
C ARG A 246 16.76 27.13 5.55
N ALA A 247 16.10 27.56 6.63
CA ALA A 247 15.61 26.65 7.67
C ALA A 247 14.60 25.62 7.14
N LEU A 248 13.72 26.03 6.22
CA LEU A 248 12.83 25.12 5.49
C LEU A 248 13.61 24.05 4.72
N PHE A 249 14.67 24.44 4.01
CA PHE A 249 15.54 23.50 3.28
C PHE A 249 16.34 22.59 4.21
N ASP A 250 16.79 23.07 5.36
CA ASP A 250 17.47 22.25 6.37
C ASP A 250 16.58 21.09 6.83
N VAL A 251 15.29 21.35 7.05
CA VAL A 251 14.33 20.31 7.46
C VAL A 251 13.90 19.42 6.30
N ASN A 252 13.55 20.00 5.15
CA ASN A 252 12.90 19.28 4.06
C ASN A 252 13.89 18.60 3.09
N VAL A 253 15.14 19.05 3.05
CA VAL A 253 16.12 18.64 2.03
C VAL A 253 17.41 18.14 2.66
N PHE A 254 18.16 18.99 3.37
CA PHE A 254 19.49 18.63 3.85
C PHE A 254 19.44 17.59 4.97
N GLY A 255 18.53 17.75 5.94
CA GLY A 255 18.31 16.77 7.01
C GLY A 255 18.02 15.35 6.50
N PRO A 256 16.98 15.13 5.67
CA PRO A 256 16.69 13.80 5.12
C PRO A 256 17.79 13.30 4.18
N LEU A 257 18.46 14.17 3.41
CA LEU A 257 19.61 13.78 2.58
C LEU A 257 20.74 13.21 3.44
N GLU A 258 21.19 13.95 4.44
CA GLU A 258 22.29 13.54 5.31
C GLU A 258 21.95 12.30 6.14
N LEU A 259 20.72 12.20 6.65
CA LEU A 259 20.26 11.02 7.37
C LEU A 259 20.28 9.79 6.45
N THR A 260 19.78 9.95 5.22
CA THR A 260 19.78 8.89 4.22
C THR A 260 21.19 8.46 3.87
N GLN A 261 22.12 9.40 3.64
CA GLN A 261 23.52 9.07 3.36
C GLN A 261 24.17 8.25 4.46
N GLN A 262 23.86 8.53 5.73
CA GLN A 262 24.40 7.78 6.87
C GLN A 262 23.81 6.36 6.95
N ILE A 263 22.48 6.23 6.87
CA ILE A 263 21.79 4.93 6.95
C ILE A 263 22.06 4.06 5.72
N ALA A 264 22.11 4.65 4.53
CA ALA A 264 22.33 3.94 3.27
C ALA A 264 23.67 3.20 3.25
N ARG A 265 24.69 3.63 4.01
CA ARG A 265 25.97 2.90 4.13
C ARG A 265 25.76 1.48 4.66
N GLY A 266 24.92 1.32 5.68
CA GLY A 266 24.53 0.01 6.20
C GLY A 266 23.75 -0.81 5.17
N MET A 267 22.81 -0.17 4.47
CA MET A 267 22.04 -0.80 3.39
C MET A 267 22.93 -1.29 2.24
N LEU A 268 23.95 -0.51 1.87
CA LEU A 268 24.92 -0.81 0.81
C LEU A 268 25.79 -2.01 1.19
N ALA A 269 26.29 -2.06 2.42
CA ALA A 269 27.13 -3.16 2.91
C ALA A 269 26.42 -4.53 2.81
N ARG A 270 25.12 -4.56 3.08
CA ARG A 270 24.29 -5.77 3.00
C ARG A 270 23.51 -5.92 1.69
N ARG A 271 23.68 -4.99 0.75
CA ARG A 271 22.99 -4.92 -0.56
C ARG A 271 21.48 -5.10 -0.48
N HIS A 272 20.86 -4.57 0.57
CA HIS A 272 19.43 -4.69 0.82
C HIS A 272 18.92 -3.54 1.69
N GLY A 273 17.87 -2.89 1.22
CA GLY A 273 17.15 -1.87 1.98
C GLY A 273 16.10 -1.16 1.14
N LYS A 274 15.32 -0.31 1.79
CA LYS A 274 14.34 0.56 1.13
C LYS A 274 14.37 1.96 1.72
N ILE A 275 14.34 2.96 0.86
CA ILE A 275 14.24 4.37 1.24
C ILE A 275 12.96 4.92 0.63
N VAL A 276 12.12 5.54 1.46
CA VAL A 276 10.88 6.19 1.04
C VAL A 276 10.97 7.66 1.37
N PHE A 277 10.86 8.51 0.36
CA PHE A 277 10.74 9.96 0.54
C PHE A 277 9.27 10.38 0.47
N VAL A 278 8.78 11.08 1.49
CA VAL A 278 7.46 11.70 1.45
C VAL A 278 7.60 13.11 0.90
N SER A 279 7.29 13.25 -0.38
CA SER A 279 7.28 14.50 -1.10
C SER A 279 5.88 15.14 -1.01
N SER A 280 5.34 15.61 -2.13
CA SER A 280 4.01 16.18 -2.31
C SER A 280 3.71 16.31 -3.79
N ILE A 281 2.45 16.55 -4.17
CA ILE A 281 2.14 17.13 -5.49
C ILE A 281 2.91 18.44 -5.73
N ALA A 282 3.22 19.19 -4.66
CA ALA A 282 4.04 20.40 -4.71
C ALA A 282 5.50 20.15 -5.09
N GLY A 283 5.97 18.89 -5.13
CA GLY A 283 7.27 18.52 -5.71
C GLY A 283 7.26 18.39 -7.22
N LEU A 284 6.08 18.44 -7.84
CA LEU A 284 5.89 18.22 -9.29
C LEU A 284 5.29 19.45 -9.99
N ILE A 285 4.57 20.28 -9.24
CA ILE A 285 3.94 21.52 -9.69
C ILE A 285 4.14 22.62 -8.66
N THR A 286 4.11 23.88 -9.10
CA THR A 286 4.33 25.04 -8.24
C THR A 286 3.12 25.97 -8.24
N GLY A 287 2.65 26.32 -7.05
CA GLY A 287 1.52 27.25 -6.84
C GLY A 287 1.98 28.62 -6.31
N PRO A 288 1.17 29.67 -6.50
CA PRO A 288 1.41 30.97 -5.87
C PRO A 288 1.49 30.87 -4.35
N PHE A 289 2.36 31.69 -3.76
CA PHE A 289 2.59 31.80 -2.30
C PHE A 289 3.05 30.51 -1.60
N THR A 290 3.33 29.43 -2.32
CA THR A 290 3.94 28.21 -1.79
C THR A 290 5.30 27.94 -2.41
N GLY A 291 5.87 28.93 -3.11
CA GLY A 291 7.10 28.78 -3.90
C GLY A 291 8.28 28.20 -3.13
N ALA A 292 8.52 28.62 -1.89
CA ALA A 292 9.60 28.08 -1.06
C ALA A 292 9.37 26.60 -0.70
N TYR A 293 8.14 26.25 -0.29
CA TYR A 293 7.76 24.87 -0.02
C TYR A 293 7.86 23.99 -1.29
N CYS A 294 7.29 24.45 -2.41
CA CYS A 294 7.39 23.79 -3.70
C CYS A 294 8.85 23.57 -4.10
N ALA A 295 9.72 24.58 -3.98
CA ALA A 295 11.14 24.46 -4.28
C ALA A 295 11.82 23.37 -3.44
N SER A 296 11.54 23.31 -2.12
CA SER A 296 12.07 22.26 -1.26
C SER A 296 11.59 20.86 -1.65
N LYS A 297 10.34 20.73 -2.10
CA LYS A 297 9.78 19.44 -2.54
C LYS A 297 10.27 19.04 -3.93
N HIS A 298 10.49 19.97 -4.86
CA HIS A 298 11.16 19.67 -6.13
C HIS A 298 12.60 19.20 -5.90
N ALA A 299 13.31 19.83 -4.95
CA ALA A 299 14.67 19.41 -4.60
C ALA A 299 14.69 17.96 -4.08
N ILE A 300 13.78 17.58 -3.18
CA ILE A 300 13.76 16.20 -2.66
C ILE A 300 13.30 15.17 -3.71
N GLU A 301 12.45 15.53 -4.67
CA GLU A 301 12.13 14.68 -5.83
C GLU A 301 13.40 14.37 -6.64
N SER A 302 14.18 15.40 -6.97
CA SER A 302 15.41 15.24 -7.73
C SER A 302 16.44 14.38 -6.98
N VAL A 303 16.58 14.60 -5.67
CA VAL A 303 17.43 13.75 -4.81
C VAL A 303 16.96 12.29 -4.82
N ALA A 304 15.65 12.05 -4.69
CA ALA A 304 15.11 10.69 -4.68
C ALA A 304 15.25 9.99 -6.04
N GLU A 305 15.06 10.70 -7.15
CA GLU A 305 15.26 10.16 -8.50
C GLU A 305 16.73 9.78 -8.75
N ALA A 306 17.67 10.64 -8.36
CA ALA A 306 19.10 10.32 -8.44
C ALA A 306 19.45 9.08 -7.59
N MET A 307 19.05 9.07 -6.32
CA MET A 307 19.30 7.93 -5.42
C MET A 307 18.64 6.64 -5.90
N HIS A 308 17.48 6.72 -6.55
CA HIS A 308 16.84 5.55 -7.15
C HIS A 308 17.73 4.89 -8.21
N ALA A 309 18.27 5.69 -9.14
CA ALA A 309 19.15 5.19 -10.19
C ALA A 309 20.50 4.72 -9.63
N GLU A 310 21.09 5.48 -8.71
CA GLU A 310 22.41 5.20 -8.12
C GLU A 310 22.41 3.94 -7.24
N LEU A 311 21.34 3.71 -6.47
CA LEU A 311 21.29 2.65 -5.46
C LEU A 311 20.68 1.34 -5.97
N ALA A 312 19.93 1.36 -7.09
CA ALA A 312 19.30 0.16 -7.66
C ALA A 312 20.29 -0.98 -7.97
N PRO A 313 21.48 -0.75 -8.58
CA PRO A 313 22.48 -1.80 -8.80
C PRO A 313 22.99 -2.44 -7.50
N HIS A 314 22.81 -1.77 -6.36
CA HIS A 314 23.22 -2.22 -5.04
C HIS A 314 22.10 -2.93 -4.27
N GLY A 315 20.94 -3.20 -4.89
CA GLY A 315 19.83 -3.93 -4.25
C GLY A 315 19.04 -3.09 -3.25
N ILE A 316 19.19 -1.77 -3.28
CA ILE A 316 18.45 -0.83 -2.43
C ILE A 316 17.36 -0.19 -3.28
N ARG A 317 16.13 -0.21 -2.77
CA ARG A 317 14.97 0.34 -3.46
C ARG A 317 14.70 1.76 -2.97
N VAL A 318 14.36 2.66 -3.88
CA VAL A 318 13.90 4.01 -3.54
C VAL A 318 12.51 4.22 -4.12
N ALA A 319 11.62 4.78 -3.31
CA ALA A 319 10.28 5.20 -3.72
C ALA A 319 9.96 6.60 -3.17
N VAL A 320 9.04 7.27 -3.82
CA VAL A 320 8.49 8.57 -3.45
C VAL A 320 6.99 8.44 -3.29
N VAL A 321 6.49 9.04 -2.22
CA VAL A 321 5.07 9.24 -1.98
C VAL A 321 4.74 10.70 -2.22
N ASN A 322 3.68 10.98 -2.98
CA ASN A 322 3.29 12.34 -3.37
C ASN A 322 1.87 12.64 -2.88
N PRO A 323 1.70 13.02 -1.60
CA PRO A 323 0.41 13.43 -1.10
C PRO A 323 -0.06 14.73 -1.76
N GLY A 324 -1.32 14.74 -2.15
CA GLY A 324 -2.10 15.92 -2.46
C GLY A 324 -2.57 16.65 -1.19
N PRO A 325 -3.60 17.50 -1.30
CA PRO A 325 -4.15 18.22 -0.16
C PRO A 325 -4.98 17.29 0.72
N TYR A 326 -4.51 17.02 1.93
CA TYR A 326 -5.20 16.18 2.93
C TYR A 326 -5.40 16.89 4.26
N ARG A 327 -6.50 16.58 4.95
CA ARG A 327 -6.91 17.18 6.24
C ARG A 327 -6.07 16.68 7.42
N THR A 328 -4.78 16.98 7.42
CA THR A 328 -3.84 16.69 8.53
C THR A 328 -3.54 17.93 9.38
N GLY A 329 -4.10 19.09 9.01
CA GLY A 329 -3.75 20.40 9.55
C GLY A 329 -2.39 20.93 9.08
N PHE A 330 -1.67 20.22 8.19
CA PHE A 330 -0.40 20.71 7.64
C PHE A 330 -0.61 21.93 6.73
N ASN A 331 -1.58 21.88 5.82
CA ASN A 331 -1.84 22.94 4.84
C ASN A 331 -2.23 24.25 5.51
N ASP A 332 -3.11 24.19 6.50
CA ASP A 332 -3.58 25.38 7.23
C ASP A 332 -2.45 26.01 8.04
N ARG A 333 -1.68 25.18 8.79
CA ARG A 333 -0.50 25.66 9.51
C ARG A 333 0.54 26.30 8.60
N MET A 334 0.73 25.77 7.39
CA MET A 334 1.62 26.36 6.38
C MET A 334 1.16 27.76 5.97
N MET A 335 -0.14 27.99 5.79
CA MET A 335 -0.66 29.33 5.44
C MET A 335 -0.52 30.31 6.60
N GLU A 336 -0.65 29.85 7.85
CA GLU A 336 -0.52 30.68 9.04
C GLU A 336 0.91 31.15 9.32
N THR A 337 1.91 30.54 8.67
CA THR A 337 3.33 30.86 8.88
C THR A 337 3.69 32.29 8.53
N THR A 338 2.95 32.91 7.61
CA THR A 338 3.13 34.33 7.24
C THR A 338 3.03 35.26 8.44
N ARG A 339 2.18 34.93 9.44
CA ARG A 339 2.02 35.74 10.66
C ARG A 339 3.30 35.89 11.48
N ARG A 340 4.31 35.03 11.26
CA ARG A 340 5.57 35.05 11.99
C ARG A 340 6.54 36.12 11.50
N TRP A 341 6.38 36.58 10.26
CA TRP A 341 7.39 37.41 9.60
C TRP A 341 6.80 38.54 8.74
N HIS A 342 5.53 38.47 8.36
CA HIS A 342 4.92 39.44 7.48
C HIS A 342 4.72 40.81 8.16
N ASP A 343 5.30 41.85 7.57
CA ASP A 343 5.03 43.26 7.89
C ASP A 343 4.41 43.99 6.67
N PRO A 344 3.16 44.47 6.76
CA PRO A 344 2.46 45.16 5.67
C PRO A 344 3.10 46.51 5.30
N ALA A 345 3.99 47.07 6.12
CA ALA A 345 4.69 48.31 5.79
C ALA A 345 5.81 48.11 4.76
N VAL A 346 6.31 46.89 4.61
CA VAL A 346 7.49 46.59 3.78
C VAL A 346 7.23 45.49 2.74
N HIS A 347 6.33 44.54 3.02
CA HIS A 347 6.00 43.46 2.09
C HIS A 347 4.82 43.86 1.21
N THR A 348 4.95 43.58 -0.09
CA THR A 348 4.05 44.17 -1.10
C THR A 348 3.24 43.15 -1.89
N VAL A 349 3.68 41.89 -1.92
CA VAL A 349 3.05 40.84 -2.75
C VAL A 349 2.29 39.84 -1.88
N THR A 350 2.82 39.52 -0.71
CA THR A 350 2.20 38.62 0.26
C THR A 350 1.02 39.32 0.91
N PRO A 351 -0.20 38.76 0.86
CA PRO A 351 -1.34 39.35 1.55
C PRO A 351 -1.24 39.11 3.06
N GLU A 352 -1.86 40.00 3.85
CA GLU A 352 -1.92 39.90 5.31
C GLU A 352 -2.51 38.56 5.80
N ARG A 353 -3.41 37.97 4.99
CA ARG A 353 -4.02 36.68 5.29
C ARG A 353 -3.97 35.77 4.05
N LEU A 354 -3.33 34.63 4.22
CA LEU A 354 -3.39 33.50 3.28
C LEU A 354 -4.34 32.42 3.80
N THR A 355 -4.99 31.75 2.86
CA THR A 355 -5.81 30.56 3.11
C THR A 355 -5.47 29.51 2.07
N PHE A 356 -5.51 28.24 2.46
CA PHE A 356 -5.17 27.17 1.55
C PHE A 356 -6.27 27.03 0.49
N PRO A 357 -5.97 27.10 -0.81
CA PRO A 357 -6.99 27.34 -1.83
C PRO A 357 -7.65 26.05 -2.34
N LEU A 358 -7.12 24.87 -2.01
CA LEU A 358 -7.60 23.60 -2.55
C LEU A 358 -8.49 22.87 -1.54
N GLU A 359 -9.45 22.12 -2.06
CA GLU A 359 -10.21 21.14 -1.28
C GLU A 359 -9.25 20.12 -0.66
N GLN A 360 -9.48 19.78 0.61
CA GLN A 360 -8.66 18.81 1.34
C GLN A 360 -9.42 17.49 1.51
N HIS A 361 -8.77 16.39 1.14
CA HIS A 361 -9.32 15.03 1.21
C HIS A 361 -9.11 14.38 2.58
N ASP A 362 -9.80 13.27 2.81
CA ASP A 362 -9.57 12.41 3.97
C ASP A 362 -8.19 11.72 3.85
N PRO A 363 -7.32 11.79 4.88
CA PRO A 363 -5.98 11.21 4.82
C PRO A 363 -5.94 9.67 4.71
N GLU A 364 -7.04 8.95 4.98
CA GLU A 364 -7.09 7.49 5.06
C GLU A 364 -6.50 6.79 3.83
N GLU A 365 -6.90 7.20 2.61
CA GLU A 365 -6.41 6.57 1.39
C GLU A 365 -4.88 6.73 1.23
N MET A 366 -4.34 7.87 1.64
CA MET A 366 -2.92 8.17 1.53
C MET A 366 -2.14 7.41 2.59
N VAL A 367 -2.66 7.33 3.82
CA VAL A 367 -2.10 6.51 4.90
C VAL A 367 -2.03 5.04 4.46
N ALA A 368 -3.14 4.47 3.99
CA ALA A 368 -3.20 3.09 3.54
C ALA A 368 -2.16 2.84 2.44
N LYS A 369 -2.09 3.74 1.45
CA LYS A 369 -1.10 3.65 0.37
C LYS A 369 0.33 3.80 0.88
N MET A 370 0.62 4.67 1.85
CA MET A 370 1.94 4.78 2.46
C MET A 370 2.35 3.49 3.15
N VAL A 371 1.46 2.89 3.94
CA VAL A 371 1.72 1.60 4.60
C VAL A 371 2.04 0.54 3.55
N ASP A 372 1.26 0.43 2.48
CA ASP A 372 1.51 -0.55 1.41
C ASP A 372 2.81 -0.28 0.64
N VAL A 373 3.15 0.99 0.41
CA VAL A 373 4.43 1.37 -0.20
C VAL A 373 5.58 1.05 0.74
N ILE A 374 5.45 1.19 2.05
CA ILE A 374 6.55 0.93 3.00
C ILE A 374 6.73 -0.57 3.21
N ASP A 375 5.64 -1.29 3.39
CA ASP A 375 5.60 -2.74 3.63
C ASP A 375 5.93 -3.55 2.36
N GLY A 376 5.52 -3.09 1.18
CA GLY A 376 5.73 -3.79 -0.08
C GLY A 376 7.21 -3.91 -0.50
N ASP A 377 7.55 -5.04 -1.11
CA ASP A 377 8.88 -5.29 -1.70
C ASP A 377 9.01 -4.82 -3.17
N GLY A 378 7.95 -4.25 -3.73
CA GLY A 378 7.95 -3.68 -5.08
C GLY A 378 7.08 -2.44 -5.17
N GLY A 379 6.80 -2.03 -6.39
CA GLY A 379 5.88 -0.92 -6.68
C GLY A 379 6.49 0.14 -7.57
N ALA A 380 5.68 1.16 -7.86
CA ALA A 380 6.11 2.31 -8.64
C ALA A 380 7.08 3.17 -7.83
N PHE A 381 8.02 3.82 -8.53
CA PHE A 381 8.85 4.86 -7.94
C PHE A 381 7.97 5.99 -7.38
N ARG A 382 6.98 6.46 -8.15
CA ARG A 382 6.11 7.58 -7.77
C ARG A 382 4.73 7.08 -7.36
N ASN A 383 4.25 7.52 -6.18
CA ASN A 383 2.98 7.09 -5.59
C ASN A 383 2.13 8.31 -5.23
N LEU A 384 1.47 8.88 -6.23
CA LEU A 384 0.65 10.09 -6.10
C LEU A 384 -0.79 9.74 -5.74
N LEU A 385 -1.31 10.37 -4.68
CA LEU A 385 -2.72 10.36 -4.33
C LEU A 385 -3.18 11.76 -3.91
N PRO A 386 -4.46 12.13 -4.13
CA PRO A 386 -5.52 11.29 -4.72
C PRO A 386 -5.31 11.07 -6.21
N ALA A 387 -5.82 9.94 -6.74
CA ALA A 387 -5.67 9.62 -8.17
C ALA A 387 -6.26 10.71 -9.09
N ALA A 388 -7.29 11.42 -8.62
CA ALA A 388 -7.88 12.56 -9.32
C ALA A 388 -6.88 13.70 -9.59
N SER A 389 -5.82 13.84 -8.78
CA SER A 389 -4.80 14.87 -8.97
C SER A 389 -3.78 14.52 -10.06
N GLU A 390 -3.69 13.27 -10.51
CA GLU A 390 -2.66 12.84 -11.46
C GLU A 390 -2.80 13.54 -12.82
N ALA A 391 -4.02 13.58 -13.38
CA ALA A 391 -4.28 14.22 -14.66
C ALA A 391 -3.97 15.72 -14.61
N PHE A 392 -4.34 16.39 -13.51
CA PHE A 392 -4.03 17.80 -13.27
C PHE A 392 -2.51 18.06 -13.21
N VAL A 393 -1.77 17.26 -12.43
CA VAL A 393 -0.31 17.40 -12.30
C VAL A 393 0.38 17.23 -13.65
N ARG A 394 0.01 16.20 -14.42
CA ARG A 394 0.57 15.96 -15.76
C ARG A 394 0.27 17.12 -16.72
N ALA A 395 -0.95 17.65 -16.68
CA ALA A 395 -1.35 18.79 -17.50
C ALA A 395 -0.54 20.04 -17.15
N GLU A 396 -0.37 20.36 -15.86
CA GLU A 396 0.42 21.52 -15.43
C GLU A 396 1.90 21.41 -15.82
N GLN A 397 2.49 20.21 -15.72
CA GLN A 397 3.85 19.97 -16.20
C GLN A 397 3.98 20.17 -17.71
N ALA A 398 2.99 19.73 -18.50
CA ALA A 398 2.97 19.96 -19.93
C ALA A 398 2.83 21.46 -20.26
N ARG A 399 1.92 22.16 -19.57
CA ARG A 399 1.68 23.61 -19.76
C ARG A 399 2.90 24.46 -19.45
N ALA A 400 3.85 23.98 -18.64
CA ALA A 400 5.08 24.70 -18.36
C ALA A 400 5.89 25.03 -19.63
N TRP A 401 5.78 24.21 -20.68
CA TRP A 401 6.46 24.42 -21.97
C TRP A 401 5.77 25.45 -22.88
N GLU A 402 4.49 25.70 -22.65
CA GLU A 402 3.65 26.58 -23.48
C GLU A 402 3.33 27.92 -22.80
N ARG A 403 3.79 28.10 -21.54
CA ARG A 403 3.52 29.28 -20.74
C ARG A 403 4.18 30.52 -21.35
N GLN A 404 3.39 31.58 -21.54
CA GLN A 404 3.88 32.89 -22.01
C GLN A 404 4.36 33.75 -20.84
N GLN A 405 5.34 34.62 -21.11
CA GLN A 405 5.92 35.58 -20.14
C GLN A 405 5.08 36.84 -19.99
#